data_AF-F5SWZ5-F1
#
_entry.id   AF-F5SWZ5-F1
#
_cell.length_a   1.000
_cell.length_b   1.000
_cell.length_c   1.000
_cell.angle_alpha   90.00
_cell.angle_beta   90.00
_cell.angle_gamma   90.00
#
_symmetry.space_group_name_H-M   'P 1'
#
loop_
_entity.id
_entity.type
_entity.pdbx_description
1 polymer ?
#
loop_
_entity_poly.entity_id
_entity_poly.type
_entity_poly.pdbx_seq_one_letter_code
_entity_poly.pdbx_strand_id
1 'polypeptide(L)'
;MNLVFEAANQTQSTTLEYYCNASDLVEIAEHLEVFPRHATDVFLYEFGSERKEDRHSYYFRMRVFLTNGTGSCAVQIRTNNNEELPEREISEFCISAEASQINRLGHLFRTYSKLNHKVLEWSVNEGVLK
;
A
#
# COMPACT_ATOMS: atom_id res chain seq x y z
N MET A 1 12.86 -3.47 9.23
CA MET A 1 12.94 -2.00 9.40
C MET A 1 11.63 -1.54 10.00
N ASN A 2 11.66 -0.61 10.97
CA ASN A 2 10.44 0.00 11.47
C ASN A 2 9.97 1.07 10.48
N LEU A 3 8.73 0.97 10.00
CA LEU A 3 8.10 1.91 9.10
C LEU A 3 6.82 2.45 9.73
N VAL A 4 6.65 3.77 9.62
CA VAL A 4 5.36 4.42 9.81
C VAL A 4 4.74 4.61 8.43
N PHE A 5 3.56 4.02 8.23
CA PHE A 5 2.77 4.16 7.03
C PHE A 5 1.59 5.07 7.32
N GLU A 6 1.41 6.07 6.46
CA GLU A 6 0.28 6.99 6.48
C GLU A 6 -0.37 6.98 5.10
N ALA A 7 -1.70 6.87 5.08
CA ALA A 7 -2.46 7.01 3.85
C ALA A 7 -3.78 7.70 4.13
N ALA A 8 -4.23 8.49 3.16
CA ALA A 8 -5.51 9.18 3.23
C ALA A 8 -6.13 9.35 1.85
N ASN A 9 -7.45 9.50 1.83
CA ASN A 9 -8.19 10.09 0.72
C ASN A 9 -8.99 11.30 1.23
N GLN A 10 -10.01 11.73 0.49
CA GLN A 10 -10.80 12.90 0.87
C GLN A 10 -11.64 12.73 2.15
N THR A 11 -11.92 11.49 2.57
CA THR A 11 -12.89 11.19 3.64
C THR A 11 -12.32 10.37 4.79
N GLN A 12 -11.25 9.60 4.56
CA GLN A 12 -10.64 8.72 5.54
C GLN A 12 -9.12 8.85 5.52
N SER A 13 -8.52 8.55 6.66
CA SER A 13 -7.08 8.41 6.82
C SER A 13 -6.78 7.23 7.75
N THR A 14 -5.57 6.70 7.65
CA THR A 14 -5.06 5.67 8.56
C THR A 14 -3.56 5.85 8.76
N THR A 15 -3.09 5.39 9.91
CA THR A 15 -1.68 5.35 10.27
C THR A 15 -1.39 3.99 10.85
N LEU A 16 -0.28 3.38 10.45
CA LEU A 16 0.19 2.11 10.97
C LEU A 16 1.69 2.12 11.13
N GLU A 17 2.18 1.74 12.30
CA GLU A 17 3.59 1.45 12.52
C GLU A 17 3.82 -0.07 12.44
N TYR A 18 4.68 -0.51 11.52
CA TYR A 18 4.96 -1.93 11.33
C TYR A 18 6.41 -2.21 10.91
N TYR A 19 6.82 -3.47 11.10
CA TYR A 19 8.15 -3.92 10.71
C TYR A 19 8.12 -4.60 9.34
N CYS A 20 8.65 -3.94 8.31
CA CYS A 20 8.79 -4.53 6.98
C CYS A 20 10.23 -4.99 6.70
N ASN A 21 10.40 -5.92 5.78
CA ASN A 21 11.71 -6.21 5.21
C ASN A 21 11.96 -5.33 3.99
N ALA A 22 13.22 -4.99 3.71
CA ALA A 22 13.57 -4.23 2.52
C ALA A 22 13.22 -4.97 1.22
N SER A 23 13.22 -6.32 1.27
CA SER A 23 12.76 -7.18 0.17
C SER A 23 11.31 -6.92 -0.22
N ASP A 24 10.45 -6.60 0.76
CA ASP A 24 9.03 -6.35 0.51
C ASP A 24 8.85 -5.09 -0.34
N LEU A 25 9.66 -4.05 -0.07
CA LEU A 25 9.66 -2.82 -0.85
C LEU A 25 10.14 -3.05 -2.30
N VAL A 26 11.09 -3.97 -2.49
CA VAL A 26 11.58 -4.38 -3.81
C VAL A 26 10.48 -5.13 -4.58
N GLU A 27 9.78 -6.04 -3.93
CA GLU A 27 8.67 -6.81 -4.54
C GLU A 27 7.50 -5.89 -4.94
N ILE A 28 7.14 -4.95 -4.08
CA ILE A 28 6.16 -3.90 -4.39
C ILE A 28 6.60 -3.11 -5.63
N ALA A 29 7.86 -2.66 -5.65
CA ALA A 29 8.39 -1.91 -6.78
C ALA A 29 8.29 -2.70 -8.09
N GLU A 30 8.73 -3.96 -8.10
CA GLU A 30 8.72 -4.83 -9.29
C GLU A 30 7.34 -4.97 -9.92
N HIS A 31 6.31 -5.10 -9.09
CA HIS A 31 4.95 -5.23 -9.58
C HIS A 31 4.38 -3.90 -10.06
N LEU A 32 4.58 -2.82 -9.29
CA LEU A 32 3.97 -1.54 -9.59
C LEU A 32 4.62 -0.84 -10.79
N GLU A 33 5.93 -1.02 -11.03
CA GLU A 33 6.66 -0.40 -12.16
C GLU A 33 6.11 -0.82 -13.53
N VAL A 34 5.50 -2.01 -13.64
CA VAL A 34 4.96 -2.56 -14.88
C VAL A 34 3.44 -2.75 -14.84
N PHE A 35 2.77 -2.20 -13.82
CA PHE A 35 1.32 -2.33 -13.65
C PHE A 35 0.54 -1.40 -14.62
N PRO A 36 -0.54 -1.85 -15.26
CA PRO A 36 -1.06 -3.22 -15.30
C PRO A 36 -0.33 -4.05 -16.37
N ARG A 37 -0.08 -5.33 -16.07
CA ARG A 37 0.49 -6.30 -17.02
C ARG A 37 -0.56 -6.87 -17.98
N HIS A 38 -1.84 -6.84 -17.58
CA HIS A 38 -3.00 -7.27 -18.36
C HIS A 38 -4.30 -6.63 -17.84
N ALA A 39 -5.41 -6.80 -18.56
CA ALA A 39 -6.69 -6.12 -18.30
C ALA A 39 -7.38 -6.46 -16.96
N THR A 40 -6.86 -7.41 -16.22
CA THR A 40 -7.37 -7.87 -14.91
C THR A 40 -6.27 -7.94 -13.86
N ASP A 41 -5.15 -7.25 -14.09
CA ASP A 41 -4.01 -7.30 -13.17
C ASP A 41 -4.40 -6.75 -11.80
N VAL A 42 -3.95 -7.45 -10.77
CA VAL A 42 -4.14 -7.12 -9.37
C VAL A 42 -2.82 -7.37 -8.67
N PHE A 43 -2.30 -6.33 -8.02
CA PHE A 43 -1.21 -6.48 -7.08
C PHE A 43 -1.77 -6.47 -5.65
N LEU A 44 -1.30 -7.39 -4.81
CA LEU A 44 -1.72 -7.54 -3.43
C LEU A 44 -0.47 -7.65 -2.55
N TYR A 45 -0.30 -6.68 -1.67
CA TYR A 45 0.66 -6.74 -0.58
C TYR A 45 -0.09 -6.87 0.74
N GLU A 46 0.27 -7.87 1.54
CA GLU A 46 -0.32 -8.15 2.85
C GLU A 46 0.77 -8.27 3.90
N PHE A 47 0.51 -7.70 5.08
CA PHE A 47 1.32 -7.87 6.26
C PHE A 47 0.43 -8.25 7.44
N GLY A 48 0.74 -9.35 8.10
CA GLY A 48 -0.08 -9.93 9.17
C GLY A 48 -1.28 -10.71 8.65
N SER A 49 -2.27 -10.92 9.53
CA SER A 49 -3.49 -11.69 9.22
C SER A 49 -4.65 -11.23 10.08
N GLU A 50 -5.86 -11.21 9.53
CA GLU A 50 -7.10 -10.97 10.28
C GLU A 50 -7.65 -12.25 10.95
N ARG A 51 -7.03 -13.41 10.68
CA ARG A 51 -7.45 -14.68 11.27
C ARG A 51 -6.96 -14.77 12.71
N LYS A 52 -7.87 -15.06 13.64
CA LYS A 52 -7.55 -15.14 15.08
C LYS A 52 -6.51 -16.22 15.39
N GLU A 53 -6.53 -17.31 14.64
CA GLU A 53 -5.60 -18.44 14.78
C GLU A 53 -4.15 -18.08 14.48
N ASP A 54 -3.90 -17.07 13.63
CA ASP A 54 -2.55 -16.66 13.24
C ASP A 54 -1.89 -15.73 14.27
N ARG A 55 -2.67 -15.23 15.25
CA ARG A 55 -2.22 -14.42 16.40
C ARG A 55 -1.38 -13.19 16.03
N HIS A 56 -1.72 -12.54 14.91
CA HIS A 56 -1.10 -11.27 14.53
C HIS A 56 -1.72 -10.10 15.28
N SER A 57 -0.87 -9.18 15.76
CA SER A 57 -1.30 -7.96 16.47
C SER A 57 -1.99 -6.94 15.57
N TYR A 58 -1.79 -7.01 14.26
CA TYR A 58 -2.42 -6.11 13.30
C TYR A 58 -2.37 -6.72 11.90
N TYR A 59 -3.18 -6.17 11.01
CA TYR A 59 -3.24 -6.52 9.59
C TYR A 59 -3.16 -5.26 8.73
N PHE A 60 -2.36 -5.33 7.68
CA PHE A 60 -2.24 -4.32 6.64
C PHE A 60 -2.39 -4.96 5.27
N ARG A 61 -3.16 -4.32 4.41
CA ARG A 61 -3.28 -4.68 3.01
C ARG A 61 -3.22 -3.46 2.13
N MET A 62 -2.35 -3.51 1.12
CA MET A 62 -2.35 -2.62 -0.03
C MET A 62 -2.70 -3.44 -1.28
N ARG A 63 -3.85 -3.13 -1.89
CA ARG A 63 -4.31 -3.79 -3.12
C ARG A 63 -4.40 -2.77 -4.25
N VAL A 64 -3.69 -3.02 -5.35
CA VAL A 64 -3.75 -2.20 -6.57
C VAL A 64 -4.47 -2.98 -7.65
N PHE A 65 -5.48 -2.38 -8.27
CA PHE A 65 -6.32 -3.06 -9.26
C PHE A 65 -6.88 -2.08 -10.29
N LEU A 66 -7.25 -2.61 -11.46
CA LEU A 66 -7.97 -1.86 -12.49
C LEU A 66 -9.44 -1.67 -12.11
N THR A 67 -9.96 -0.46 -12.27
CA THR A 67 -11.38 -0.14 -12.06
C THR A 67 -12.19 -0.25 -13.34
N ASN A 68 -11.53 -0.17 -14.50
CA ASN A 68 -12.11 -0.34 -15.82
C ASN A 68 -11.04 -0.83 -16.83
N GLY A 69 -11.47 -1.15 -18.05
CA GLY A 69 -10.57 -1.58 -19.13
C GLY A 69 -9.79 -0.45 -19.82
N THR A 70 -9.94 0.82 -19.41
CA THR A 70 -9.32 1.99 -20.07
C THR A 70 -8.06 2.49 -19.37
N GLY A 71 -7.59 1.81 -18.32
CA GLY A 71 -6.36 2.15 -17.60
C GLY A 71 -6.58 2.86 -16.25
N SER A 72 -7.83 3.12 -15.88
CA SER A 72 -8.13 3.65 -14.54
C SER A 72 -7.90 2.57 -13.49
N CYS A 73 -7.28 2.98 -12.40
CA CYS A 73 -6.80 2.12 -11.33
C CYS A 73 -7.30 2.63 -9.97
N ALA A 74 -7.16 1.80 -8.95
CA ALA A 74 -7.30 2.22 -7.57
C ALA A 74 -6.29 1.51 -6.69
N VAL A 75 -5.82 2.22 -5.66
CA VAL A 75 -5.08 1.66 -4.52
C VAL A 75 -6.06 1.56 -3.36
N GLN A 76 -6.38 0.35 -2.95
CA GLN A 76 -7.17 0.07 -1.75
C GLN A 76 -6.25 -0.18 -0.58
N ILE A 77 -6.46 0.56 0.50
CA ILE A 77 -5.78 0.41 1.78
C ILE A 77 -6.76 -0.20 2.77
N ARG A 78 -6.31 -1.23 3.51
CA ARG A 78 -7.04 -1.77 4.65
C ARG A 78 -6.09 -1.96 5.82
N THR A 79 -6.49 -1.46 6.99
CA THR A 79 -5.80 -1.70 8.27
C THR A 79 -6.79 -2.25 9.28
N ASN A 80 -6.33 -3.17 10.12
CA ASN A 80 -7.10 -3.73 11.23
C ASN A 80 -6.16 -3.92 12.43
N ASN A 81 -6.52 -3.42 13.61
CA ASN A 81 -5.75 -3.62 14.85
C ASN A 81 -5.99 -5.00 15.50
N ASN A 82 -6.84 -5.84 14.90
CA ASN A 82 -7.22 -7.18 15.35
C ASN A 82 -7.81 -7.26 16.76
N GLU A 83 -8.18 -6.14 17.35
CA GLU A 83 -8.77 -6.10 18.68
C GLU A 83 -10.24 -6.53 18.68
N GLU A 84 -10.72 -6.92 19.85
CA GLU A 84 -12.13 -7.15 20.10
C GLU A 84 -12.86 -5.84 20.44
N LEU A 85 -14.19 -5.87 20.42
CA LEU A 85 -14.96 -4.71 20.88
C LEU A 85 -14.73 -4.51 22.39
N PRO A 86 -14.58 -3.27 22.87
CA PRO A 86 -14.83 -2.01 22.15
C PRO A 86 -13.60 -1.42 21.42
N GLU A 87 -12.42 -2.00 21.54
CA GLU A 87 -11.15 -1.44 21.05
C GLU A 87 -10.87 -1.70 19.55
N ARG A 88 -11.76 -2.44 18.87
CA ARG A 88 -11.60 -2.77 17.44
C ARG A 88 -11.58 -1.53 16.56
N GLU A 89 -10.53 -1.45 15.74
CA GLU A 89 -10.37 -0.43 14.71
C GLU A 89 -10.12 -1.07 13.35
N ILE A 90 -10.93 -0.70 12.35
CA ILE A 90 -10.79 -1.11 10.96
C ILE A 90 -10.92 0.13 10.07
N SER A 91 -9.94 0.37 9.21
CA SER A 91 -10.00 1.41 8.17
C SER A 91 -9.89 0.76 6.81
N GLU A 92 -10.76 1.16 5.87
CA GLU A 92 -10.74 0.64 4.50
C GLU A 92 -11.24 1.69 3.51
N PHE A 93 -10.37 2.07 2.58
CA PHE A 93 -10.68 3.08 1.58
C PHE A 93 -9.84 2.91 0.32
N CYS A 94 -10.26 3.59 -0.75
CA CYS A 94 -9.56 3.61 -2.02
C CYS A 94 -9.03 5.02 -2.35
N ILE A 95 -7.89 5.04 -3.04
CA ILE A 95 -7.32 6.21 -3.72
C ILE A 95 -7.40 5.91 -5.22
N SER A 96 -8.17 6.72 -5.96
CA SER A 96 -8.25 6.62 -7.42
C SER A 96 -6.96 7.10 -8.07
N ALA A 97 -6.48 6.36 -9.06
CA ALA A 97 -5.26 6.65 -9.78
C ALA A 97 -5.34 6.15 -11.23
N GLU A 98 -4.37 6.54 -12.05
CA GLU A 98 -4.14 6.01 -13.40
C GLU A 98 -2.89 5.13 -13.41
N ALA A 99 -2.78 4.23 -14.39
CA ALA A 99 -1.65 3.30 -14.51
C ALA A 99 -0.27 3.99 -14.41
N SER A 100 -0.11 5.14 -15.08
CA SER A 100 1.14 5.90 -15.05
C SER A 100 1.52 6.41 -13.64
N GLN A 101 0.54 6.72 -12.81
CA GLN A 101 0.75 7.17 -11.42
C GLN A 101 1.14 6.01 -10.51
N ILE A 102 0.59 4.83 -10.77
CA ILE A 102 1.01 3.57 -10.13
C ILE A 102 2.44 3.21 -10.54
N ASN A 103 2.83 3.34 -11.81
CA ASN A 103 4.21 3.07 -12.23
C ASN A 103 5.20 4.01 -11.56
N ARG A 104 4.85 5.30 -11.46
CA ARG A 104 5.64 6.27 -10.69
C ARG A 104 5.80 5.85 -9.23
N LEU A 105 4.73 5.37 -8.60
CA LEU A 105 4.80 4.82 -7.23
C LEU A 105 5.75 3.63 -7.16
N GLY A 106 5.73 2.73 -8.13
CA GLY A 106 6.69 1.62 -8.24
C GLY A 106 8.16 2.10 -8.27
N HIS A 107 8.47 3.11 -9.07
CA HIS A 107 9.82 3.69 -9.12
C HIS A 107 10.25 4.36 -7.81
N LEU A 108 9.31 4.98 -7.08
CA LEU A 108 9.58 5.52 -5.75
C LEU A 108 9.91 4.39 -4.77
N PHE A 109 9.12 3.31 -4.73
CA PHE A 109 9.41 2.13 -3.92
C PHE A 109 10.77 1.52 -4.26
N ARG A 110 11.11 1.42 -5.55
CA ARG A 110 12.42 0.92 -5.99
C ARG A 110 13.55 1.73 -5.38
N THR A 111 13.45 3.04 -5.45
CA THR A 111 14.50 3.93 -4.95
C THR A 111 14.54 3.93 -3.43
N TYR A 112 13.39 3.95 -2.77
CA TYR A 112 13.25 3.89 -1.32
C TYR A 112 13.78 2.57 -0.73
N SER A 113 13.61 1.45 -1.43
CA SER A 113 14.11 0.13 -1.01
C SER A 113 15.63 0.06 -0.83
N LYS A 114 16.38 1.01 -1.42
CA LYS A 114 17.84 1.14 -1.25
C LYS A 114 18.23 1.71 0.13
N LEU A 115 17.25 2.14 0.94
CA LEU A 115 17.42 2.64 2.30
C LEU A 115 18.30 3.90 2.42
N ASN A 116 18.47 4.63 1.31
CA ASN A 116 19.20 5.91 1.28
C ASN A 116 18.32 7.13 1.61
N HIS A 117 17.01 6.92 1.67
CA HIS A 117 15.99 7.92 1.98
C HIS A 117 15.23 7.49 3.23
N LYS A 118 14.80 8.45 4.04
CA LYS A 118 14.03 8.21 5.25
C LYS A 118 12.53 8.19 4.98
N VAL A 119 12.07 9.01 4.03
CA VAL A 119 10.64 9.20 3.76
C VAL A 119 10.35 9.01 2.27
N LEU A 120 9.28 8.28 1.97
CA LEU A 120 8.62 8.22 0.68
C LEU A 120 7.26 8.90 0.80
N GLU A 121 7.09 10.02 0.11
CA GLU A 121 5.81 10.71 -0.03
C GLU A 121 5.29 10.51 -1.45
N TRP A 122 4.02 10.14 -1.57
CA TRP A 122 3.36 10.00 -2.87
C TRP A 122 1.95 10.57 -2.81
N SER A 123 1.56 11.21 -3.90
CA SER A 123 0.19 11.53 -4.23
C SER A 123 -0.09 11.17 -5.69
N VAL A 124 -1.36 11.24 -6.07
CA VAL A 124 -1.80 11.08 -7.46
C VAL A 124 -1.03 11.99 -8.42
N ASN A 125 -0.60 13.18 -7.97
CA ASN A 125 0.08 14.15 -8.81
C ASN A 125 1.60 14.18 -8.62
N GLU A 126 2.09 13.83 -7.43
CA GLU A 126 3.49 14.07 -7.06
C GLU A 126 4.13 12.86 -6.35
N GLY A 127 5.45 12.89 -6.24
CA GLY A 127 6.22 11.87 -5.54
C GLY A 127 7.58 12.39 -5.14
N VAL A 128 7.94 12.27 -3.87
CA VAL A 128 9.17 12.83 -3.31
C VAL A 128 9.81 11.81 -2.38
N LEU A 129 11.14 11.73 -2.45
CA LEU A 129 11.97 10.97 -1.52
C LEU A 129 12.81 11.97 -0.72
N LYS A 130 12.82 11.84 0.60
CA LYS A 130 13.58 12.70 1.52
C LYS A 130 14.58 11.89 2.32
#